data_AF-A0A956NGQ7-F1
#
_entry.id   AF-A0A956NGQ7-F1
#
_cell.length_a   1.000
_cell.length_b   1.000
_cell.length_c   1.000
_cell.angle_alpha   90.00
_cell.angle_beta   90.00
_cell.angle_gamma   90.00
#
_symmetry.space_group_name_H-M   'P 1'
#
loop_
_entity.id
_entity.type
_entity.pdbx_description
1 polymer ?
#
loop_
_entity_poly.entity_id
_entity_poly.type
_entity_poly.pdbx_seq_one_letter_code
_entity_poly.pdbx_strand_id
1 'polypeptide(L)'
;MTNTNDDNASDDRPEGATPIATGTGTEAPADPKMHNAIDLGYVGARDEGALDAVFGVLADLVNWQDLAQFARGTTASTPEVSGVVVLSSGDDPASQRAETSGSPVAAESTQPPAPPVRRIEELASGEALEQFIDEAVAYREVLALFRTEWATADLVAFNVRNRYRVIGHDPKKHTLIGRLVAKAKDHPRDALAREITDLFLSAIAKPMTRRKHAHVMSHVAELLASKSSGTEQSELESAIASYASGAAPRSVPLGILRDQTRRTGIAGLAAQSYLFPDDVTLLCVFGPDGSDDPK
;
A
#
# COMPACT_ATOMS: atom_id res chain seq x y z
N MET A 1 -39.45 -57.63 14.72
CA MET A 1 -40.05 -58.92 14.35
C MET A 1 -40.10 -58.99 12.84
N THR A 2 -39.47 -60.05 12.31
CA THR A 2 -39.64 -60.68 10.99
C THR A 2 -39.49 -59.84 9.71
N ASN A 3 -38.36 -60.14 9.08
CA ASN A 3 -37.96 -60.09 7.67
C ASN A 3 -38.94 -60.80 6.70
N THR A 4 -38.66 -60.71 5.39
CA THR A 4 -38.82 -61.72 4.28
C THR A 4 -39.39 -61.04 3.01
N ASN A 5 -38.54 -60.58 2.08
CA ASN A 5 -38.12 -61.23 0.81
C ASN A 5 -38.92 -60.66 -0.38
N ASP A 6 -38.49 -60.65 -1.64
CA ASP A 6 -37.24 -60.93 -2.36
C ASP A 6 -37.50 -60.48 -3.82
N ASP A 7 -36.45 -60.53 -4.65
CA ASP A 7 -36.46 -60.77 -6.11
C ASP A 7 -36.74 -59.58 -7.06
N ASN A 8 -35.99 -59.35 -8.15
CA ASN A 8 -34.80 -60.00 -8.71
C ASN A 8 -34.19 -59.08 -9.80
N ALA A 9 -32.98 -59.46 -10.20
CA ALA A 9 -31.99 -58.95 -11.14
C ALA A 9 -32.42 -58.51 -12.55
N SER A 10 -31.53 -57.70 -13.15
CA SER A 10 -30.92 -57.81 -14.50
C SER A 10 -30.05 -56.56 -14.69
N ASP A 11 -28.73 -56.56 -14.46
CA ASP A 11 -27.64 -57.08 -15.32
C ASP A 11 -27.83 -56.80 -16.81
N ASP A 12 -27.11 -55.79 -17.33
CA ASP A 12 -26.47 -55.90 -18.65
C ASP A 12 -25.34 -54.84 -18.80
N ARG A 13 -24.10 -55.33 -18.91
CA ARG A 13 -22.96 -54.64 -19.52
C ARG A 13 -22.81 -55.16 -20.96
N PRO A 14 -22.17 -54.38 -21.84
CA PRO A 14 -20.84 -54.82 -22.30
C PRO A 14 -19.86 -53.63 -22.32
N GLU A 15 -18.68 -53.69 -21.72
CA GLU A 15 -17.43 -54.34 -22.19
C GLU A 15 -16.96 -53.96 -23.61
N GLY A 16 -15.77 -53.33 -23.67
CA GLY A 16 -14.78 -53.63 -24.72
C GLY A 16 -14.26 -52.46 -25.57
N ALA A 17 -13.25 -51.73 -25.08
CA ALA A 17 -12.00 -51.43 -25.81
C ALA A 17 -11.03 -50.55 -24.99
N THR A 18 -9.92 -51.16 -24.54
CA THR A 18 -8.64 -50.56 -24.09
C THR A 18 -7.56 -50.83 -25.16
N PRO A 19 -6.28 -50.42 -25.05
CA PRO A 19 -5.64 -49.26 -24.40
C PRO A 19 -4.57 -48.57 -25.30
N ILE A 20 -4.09 -47.37 -24.96
CA ILE A 20 -2.65 -47.02 -25.12
C ILE A 20 -2.21 -46.21 -23.89
N ALA A 21 -1.19 -46.73 -23.21
CA ALA A 21 -0.52 -46.17 -22.05
C ALA A 21 0.80 -45.48 -22.46
N THR A 22 1.20 -44.44 -21.72
CA THR A 22 2.57 -44.07 -21.27
C THR A 22 2.52 -42.60 -20.82
N GLY A 23 2.95 -42.17 -19.64
CA GLY A 23 3.58 -42.80 -18.49
C GLY A 23 3.83 -41.73 -17.41
N THR A 24 4.10 -42.21 -16.18
CA THR A 24 4.89 -41.57 -15.11
C THR A 24 4.39 -40.18 -14.62
N GLY A 25 3.71 -40.03 -13.49
CA GLY A 25 4.06 -40.55 -12.16
C GLY A 25 5.14 -39.66 -11.53
N THR A 26 4.74 -38.77 -10.62
CA THR A 26 5.41 -38.45 -9.34
C THR A 26 4.53 -37.47 -8.56
N GLU A 27 4.04 -37.92 -7.41
CA GLU A 27 3.45 -37.10 -6.35
C GLU A 27 4.38 -35.91 -6.01
N ALA A 28 3.84 -34.70 -6.06
CA ALA A 28 4.47 -33.55 -5.43
C ALA A 28 4.25 -33.63 -3.91
N PRO A 29 5.28 -33.47 -3.06
CA PRO A 29 5.12 -33.54 -1.63
C PRO A 29 4.35 -32.32 -1.12
N ALA A 30 3.41 -32.57 -0.23
CA ALA A 30 2.82 -31.55 0.64
C ALA A 30 3.89 -31.09 1.66
N ASP A 31 4.32 -29.83 1.58
CA ASP A 31 5.01 -29.15 2.68
C ASP A 31 4.15 -27.94 3.12
N PRO A 32 3.68 -27.91 4.38
CA PRO A 32 2.82 -26.86 4.90
C PRO A 32 3.61 -25.61 5.29
N LYS A 33 3.68 -24.63 4.39
CA LYS A 33 3.98 -23.23 4.72
C LYS A 33 2.98 -22.28 4.06
N MET A 34 1.75 -22.29 4.55
CA MET A 34 0.94 -21.06 4.56
C MET A 34 1.58 -20.07 5.53
N HIS A 35 1.71 -18.80 5.15
CA HIS A 35 0.87 -17.73 5.72
C HIS A 35 1.24 -16.36 5.12
N ASN A 36 0.20 -15.63 4.70
CA ASN A 36 0.14 -14.19 4.41
C ASN A 36 0.67 -13.72 3.05
N ALA A 37 0.17 -14.31 1.96
CA ALA A 37 -0.02 -13.52 0.75
C ALA A 37 -1.19 -12.56 1.01
N ILE A 38 -0.86 -11.33 1.40
CA ILE A 38 -1.74 -10.20 1.08
C ILE A 38 -1.81 -10.23 -0.44
N ASP A 39 -3.03 -10.34 -0.97
CA ASP A 39 -3.32 -10.19 -2.38
C ASP A 39 -2.89 -8.77 -2.78
N LEU A 40 -1.60 -8.60 -3.07
CA LEU A 40 -1.01 -7.46 -3.76
C LEU A 40 -1.60 -7.57 -5.16
N GLY A 41 -2.80 -7.04 -5.31
CA GLY A 41 -3.47 -6.90 -6.59
C GLY A 41 -2.45 -6.33 -7.57
N TYR A 42 -2.04 -7.19 -8.49
CA TYR A 42 -1.15 -6.90 -9.58
C TYR A 42 -1.84 -5.83 -10.43
N VAL A 43 -1.59 -4.55 -10.15
CA VAL A 43 -1.98 -3.45 -11.04
C VAL A 43 -0.88 -3.37 -12.10
N GLY A 44 -0.97 -4.27 -13.07
CA GLY A 44 -0.15 -4.22 -14.27
C GLY A 44 -0.37 -2.88 -14.97
N ALA A 45 0.72 -2.19 -15.28
CA ALA A 45 0.69 -1.04 -16.17
C ALA A 45 0.09 -1.47 -17.51
N ARG A 46 -0.87 -0.68 -18.03
CA ARG A 46 -1.54 -0.91 -19.33
C ARG A 46 -0.76 -0.34 -20.53
N ASP A 47 0.54 -0.08 -20.38
CA ASP A 47 1.37 0.51 -21.43
C ASP A 47 2.74 -0.18 -21.51
N GLU A 48 2.90 -1.04 -22.52
CA GLU A 48 4.15 -1.76 -22.81
C GLU A 48 5.29 -0.80 -23.21
N GLY A 49 4.98 0.39 -23.77
CA GLY A 49 5.99 1.36 -24.18
C GLY A 49 6.71 2.05 -23.01
N ALA A 50 6.06 2.14 -21.85
CA ALA A 50 6.64 2.71 -20.64
C ALA A 50 7.64 1.75 -19.95
N LEU A 51 7.50 0.43 -20.19
CA LEU A 51 8.36 -0.60 -19.60
C LEU A 51 9.75 -0.63 -20.27
N ASP A 52 9.81 -0.53 -21.61
CA ASP A 52 11.10 -0.56 -22.35
C ASP A 52 12.02 0.62 -22.00
N ALA A 53 11.45 1.80 -21.74
CA ALA A 53 12.22 2.97 -21.29
C ALA A 53 12.77 2.81 -19.86
N VAL A 54 12.08 2.04 -19.01
CA VAL A 54 12.46 1.78 -17.62
C VAL A 54 13.58 0.74 -17.55
N PHE A 55 13.53 -0.32 -18.37
CA PHE A 55 14.55 -1.36 -18.40
C PHE A 55 15.92 -0.87 -18.90
N GLY A 56 15.96 0.08 -19.84
CA GLY A 56 17.22 0.65 -20.34
C GLY A 56 18.01 1.47 -19.31
N VAL A 57 17.33 2.04 -18.29
CA VAL A 57 17.98 2.84 -17.24
C VAL A 57 18.46 1.97 -16.07
N LEU A 58 17.88 0.78 -15.89
CA LEU A 58 18.22 -0.13 -14.79
C LEU A 58 19.57 -0.82 -14.96
N ALA A 59 20.08 -0.93 -16.19
CA ALA A 59 21.34 -1.61 -16.49
C ALA A 59 22.60 -0.88 -15.95
N ASP A 60 22.52 0.42 -15.66
CA ASP A 60 23.67 1.25 -15.27
C ASP A 60 23.70 1.64 -13.77
N LEU A 61 22.76 1.17 -12.95
CA LEU A 61 22.59 1.65 -11.56
C LEU A 61 23.48 0.90 -10.56
N VAL A 62 24.72 1.37 -10.40
CA VAL A 62 25.72 0.80 -9.47
C VAL A 62 25.59 1.35 -8.03
N ASN A 63 24.75 2.35 -7.73
CA ASN A 63 24.66 2.98 -6.41
C ASN A 63 23.24 3.41 -5.95
N TRP A 64 22.99 3.45 -4.63
CA TRP A 64 21.73 3.86 -3.99
C TRP A 64 21.32 5.32 -4.26
N GLN A 65 22.29 6.23 -4.46
CA GLN A 65 21.99 7.60 -4.90
C GLN A 65 21.32 7.62 -6.29
N ASP A 66 21.68 6.66 -7.13
CA ASP A 66 21.14 6.55 -8.49
C ASP A 66 19.72 5.98 -8.47
N LEU A 67 19.36 5.17 -7.48
CA LEU A 67 17.99 4.63 -7.29
C LEU A 67 16.96 5.72 -6.95
N ALA A 68 17.32 6.67 -6.09
CA ALA A 68 16.45 7.82 -5.80
C ALA A 68 16.33 8.76 -7.01
N GLN A 69 17.40 8.92 -7.78
CA GLN A 69 17.40 9.69 -9.02
C GLN A 69 16.60 8.99 -10.13
N PHE A 70 16.73 7.68 -10.25
CA PHE A 70 15.93 6.82 -11.10
C PHE A 70 14.45 6.93 -10.73
N ALA A 71 14.09 6.77 -9.45
CA ALA A 71 12.72 6.89 -9.00
C ALA A 71 12.12 8.28 -9.29
N ARG A 72 12.93 9.35 -9.18
CA ARG A 72 12.57 10.70 -9.64
C ARG A 72 12.39 10.77 -11.16
N GLY A 73 13.29 10.18 -11.95
CA GLY A 73 13.20 10.11 -13.40
C GLY A 73 11.95 9.37 -13.87
N THR A 74 11.71 8.18 -13.32
CA THR A 74 10.55 7.34 -13.58
C THR A 74 9.24 8.06 -13.26
N THR A 75 9.15 8.81 -12.16
CA THR A 75 7.92 9.55 -11.84
C THR A 75 7.75 10.83 -12.67
N ALA A 76 8.83 11.36 -13.23
CA ALA A 76 8.78 12.45 -14.21
C ALA A 76 8.27 11.95 -15.57
N SER A 77 8.65 10.74 -16.00
CA SER A 77 8.19 10.14 -17.26
C SER A 77 6.87 9.36 -17.13
N THR A 78 6.59 8.83 -15.95
CA THR A 78 5.49 7.89 -15.67
C THR A 78 4.73 8.35 -14.42
N PRO A 79 3.85 9.36 -14.55
CA PRO A 79 3.21 10.03 -13.41
C PRO A 79 2.25 9.14 -12.60
N GLU A 80 1.91 7.96 -13.13
CA GLU A 80 1.04 6.97 -12.47
C GLU A 80 1.76 6.22 -11.34
N VAL A 81 3.09 6.11 -11.40
CA VAL A 81 3.89 5.40 -10.40
C VAL A 81 3.85 6.13 -9.07
N SER A 82 3.36 5.43 -8.05
CA SER A 82 3.15 5.94 -6.69
C SER A 82 4.23 5.48 -5.70
N GLY A 83 5.00 4.45 -6.05
CA GLY A 83 6.10 3.91 -5.25
C GLY A 83 6.96 2.95 -6.05
N VAL A 84 8.19 2.69 -5.58
CA VAL A 84 9.13 1.77 -6.22
C VAL A 84 9.56 0.69 -5.23
N VAL A 85 9.49 -0.56 -5.66
CA VAL A 85 9.97 -1.73 -4.92
C VAL A 85 11.17 -2.31 -5.64
N VAL A 86 12.30 -2.41 -4.94
CA VAL A 86 13.52 -3.02 -5.48
C VAL A 86 13.56 -4.49 -5.09
N LEU A 87 13.67 -5.36 -6.10
CA LEU A 87 13.88 -6.79 -5.95
C LEU A 87 15.38 -7.07 -6.00
N SER A 88 15.93 -7.61 -4.93
CA SER A 88 17.31 -8.06 -4.92
C SER A 88 17.45 -9.27 -5.85
N SER A 89 18.38 -9.21 -6.80
CA SER A 89 18.85 -10.39 -7.51
C SER A 89 19.51 -11.33 -6.49
N GLY A 90 19.23 -12.64 -6.59
CA GLY A 90 19.83 -13.62 -5.70
C GLY A 90 21.35 -13.54 -5.78
N ASP A 91 22.01 -13.47 -4.62
CA ASP A 91 23.46 -13.33 -4.41
C ASP A 91 24.03 -11.90 -4.36
N ASP A 92 23.34 -10.94 -3.73
CA ASP A 92 24.00 -9.71 -3.26
C ASP A 92 24.64 -9.89 -1.86
N PRO A 93 25.99 -9.91 -1.75
CA PRO A 93 26.70 -9.99 -0.46
C PRO A 93 26.48 -8.76 0.44
N ALA A 94 25.92 -7.65 -0.08
CA ALA A 94 25.50 -6.49 0.71
C ALA A 94 24.23 -6.75 1.56
N SER A 95 23.52 -7.86 1.31
CA SER A 95 22.34 -8.29 2.08
C SER A 95 22.63 -8.52 3.58
N GLN A 96 23.90 -8.56 3.99
CA GLN A 96 24.32 -8.74 5.39
C GLN A 96 24.69 -7.44 6.15
N ARG A 97 24.55 -6.25 5.56
CA ARG A 97 24.80 -4.97 6.25
C ARG A 97 23.57 -4.06 6.21
N ALA A 98 22.53 -4.44 6.93
CA ALA A 98 21.44 -3.53 7.24
C ALA A 98 21.74 -2.75 8.52
N GLU A 99 22.56 -1.70 8.46
CA GLU A 99 22.56 -0.64 9.49
C GLU A 99 22.85 0.75 8.89
N THR A 100 22.10 1.73 9.41
CA THR A 100 22.25 3.20 9.35
C THR A 100 21.74 4.00 8.13
N SER A 101 20.56 4.57 8.34
CA SER A 101 20.28 6.02 8.37
C SER A 101 20.80 6.92 7.25
N GLY A 102 19.84 7.49 6.51
CA GLY A 102 20.03 8.74 5.77
C GLY A 102 18.70 9.42 5.51
N SER A 103 18.34 10.39 6.35
CA SER A 103 17.29 11.38 6.03
C SER A 103 17.77 12.22 4.85
N PRO A 104 16.99 12.41 3.77
CA PRO A 104 17.39 13.36 2.74
C PRO A 104 17.27 14.77 3.33
N VAL A 105 18.44 15.36 3.55
CA VAL A 105 18.62 16.78 3.84
C VAL A 105 18.15 17.59 2.64
N ALA A 106 17.45 18.69 2.95
CA ALA A 106 16.94 19.68 2.02
C ALA A 106 18.00 20.15 1.01
N ALA A 107 17.63 20.17 -0.27
CA ALA A 107 18.32 20.93 -1.30
C ALA A 107 17.28 21.68 -2.16
N GLU A 108 17.58 22.95 -2.34
CA GLU A 108 16.88 23.98 -3.09
C GLU A 108 16.78 23.57 -4.58
N SER A 109 15.64 23.00 -4.98
CA SER A 109 15.36 22.68 -6.39
C SER A 109 13.85 22.65 -6.62
N THR A 110 13.38 23.21 -7.73
CA THR A 110 12.01 23.12 -8.24
C THR A 110 11.67 21.70 -8.75
N GLN A 111 12.23 20.67 -8.12
CA GLN A 111 12.05 19.28 -8.53
C GLN A 111 10.82 18.69 -7.84
N PRO A 112 10.05 17.84 -8.54
CA PRO A 112 8.94 17.12 -7.92
C PRO A 112 9.47 16.25 -6.77
N PRO A 113 8.66 16.01 -5.73
CA PRO A 113 9.04 15.08 -4.68
C PRO A 113 9.38 13.71 -5.27
N ALA A 114 10.32 13.01 -4.66
CA ALA A 114 10.63 11.63 -5.04
C ALA A 114 9.53 10.69 -4.48
N PRO A 115 9.13 9.63 -5.23
CA PRO A 115 8.27 8.60 -4.68
C PRO A 115 9.00 7.83 -3.56
N PRO A 116 8.27 7.17 -2.65
CA PRO A 116 8.88 6.26 -1.69
C PRO A 116 9.51 5.07 -2.42
N VAL A 117 10.70 4.67 -1.95
CA VAL A 117 11.45 3.52 -2.45
C VAL A 117 11.78 2.59 -1.29
N ARG A 118 11.55 1.29 -1.44
CA ARG A 118 11.90 0.25 -0.47
C ARG A 118 12.41 -1.00 -1.17
N ARG A 119 13.33 -1.73 -0.54
CA ARG A 119 13.66 -3.09 -0.95
C ARG A 119 12.58 -4.05 -0.46
N ILE A 120 12.39 -5.16 -1.18
CA ILE A 120 11.36 -6.15 -0.83
C ILE A 120 11.56 -6.73 0.58
N GLU A 121 12.80 -6.91 1.02
CA GLU A 121 13.17 -7.36 2.36
C GLU A 121 12.80 -6.35 3.46
N GLU A 122 12.75 -5.06 3.15
CA GLU A 122 12.30 -4.02 4.09
C GLU A 122 10.78 -4.05 4.28
N LEU A 123 10.05 -4.71 3.37
CA LEU A 123 8.60 -4.89 3.42
C LEU A 123 8.17 -6.22 4.06
N ALA A 124 9.09 -6.94 4.70
CA ALA A 124 8.86 -8.27 5.25
C ALA A 124 7.84 -8.32 6.41
N SER A 125 7.57 -7.18 7.07
CA SER A 125 6.58 -7.10 8.14
C SER A 125 5.31 -6.37 7.68
N GLY A 126 4.17 -6.75 8.24
CA GLY A 126 2.90 -6.08 7.96
C GLY A 126 2.93 -4.58 8.30
N GLU A 127 3.65 -4.17 9.34
CA GLU A 127 3.79 -2.75 9.72
C GLU A 127 4.62 -1.97 8.70
N ALA A 128 5.71 -2.56 8.20
CA ALA A 128 6.54 -1.92 7.19
C ALA A 128 5.81 -1.80 5.85
N LEU A 129 5.05 -2.83 5.46
CA LEU A 129 4.20 -2.78 4.28
C LEU A 129 3.09 -1.72 4.43
N GLU A 130 2.39 -1.69 5.56
CA GLU A 130 1.35 -0.68 5.84
C GLU A 130 1.91 0.74 5.75
N GLN A 131 3.10 0.97 6.31
CA GLN A 131 3.79 2.26 6.25
C GLN A 131 4.18 2.64 4.81
N PHE A 132 4.71 1.70 4.03
CA PHE A 132 5.09 1.95 2.64
C PHE A 132 3.86 2.29 1.77
N ILE A 133 2.76 1.58 1.96
CA ILE A 133 1.49 1.92 1.28
C ILE A 133 1.01 3.31 1.69
N ASP A 134 1.11 3.67 2.97
CA ASP A 134 0.71 5.00 3.42
C ASP A 134 1.57 6.11 2.79
N GLU A 135 2.87 5.88 2.61
CA GLU A 135 3.78 6.78 1.88
C GLU A 135 3.41 6.88 0.40
N ALA A 136 3.11 5.77 -0.26
CA ALA A 136 2.77 5.75 -1.70
C ALA A 136 1.44 6.46 -1.99
N VAL A 137 0.43 6.25 -1.15
CA VAL A 137 -0.86 6.97 -1.24
C VAL A 137 -0.64 8.47 -1.04
N ALA A 138 0.11 8.86 0.00
CA ALA A 138 0.41 10.25 0.29
C ALA A 138 1.14 10.93 -0.87
N TYR A 139 2.11 10.24 -1.46
CA TYR A 139 2.82 10.71 -2.63
C TYR A 139 1.87 10.96 -3.81
N ARG A 140 1.02 9.98 -4.14
CA ARG A 140 0.01 10.11 -5.21
C ARG A 140 -0.91 11.31 -5.00
N GLU A 141 -1.43 11.49 -3.77
CA GLU A 141 -2.37 12.57 -3.47
C GLU A 141 -1.72 13.96 -3.57
N VAL A 142 -0.45 14.10 -3.16
CA VAL A 142 0.32 15.34 -3.36
C VAL A 142 0.47 15.66 -4.84
N LEU A 143 0.84 14.66 -5.64
CA LEU A 143 1.02 14.85 -7.08
C LEU A 143 -0.31 15.21 -7.76
N ALA A 144 -1.40 14.54 -7.41
CA ALA A 144 -2.72 14.82 -7.96
C ALA A 144 -3.16 16.27 -7.71
N LEU A 145 -2.85 16.81 -6.51
CA LEU A 145 -3.18 18.18 -6.16
C LEU A 145 -2.27 19.21 -6.85
N PHE A 146 -0.95 19.01 -6.82
CA PHE A 146 0.00 20.07 -7.20
C PHE A 146 0.55 19.98 -8.62
N ARG A 147 0.30 18.90 -9.38
CA ARG A 147 0.68 18.81 -10.81
C ARG A 147 -0.29 19.52 -11.75
N THR A 148 -1.48 19.87 -11.28
CA THR A 148 -2.49 20.59 -12.06
C THR A 148 -2.74 21.98 -11.46
N GLU A 149 -3.47 22.83 -12.18
CA GLU A 149 -3.95 24.08 -11.57
C GLU A 149 -4.90 23.74 -10.43
N TRP A 150 -4.60 24.24 -9.23
CA TRP A 150 -5.44 24.07 -8.04
C TRP A 150 -6.12 25.39 -7.66
N ALA A 151 -7.05 25.34 -6.72
CA ALA A 151 -7.64 26.49 -6.04
C ALA A 151 -7.47 26.34 -4.52
N THR A 152 -7.71 27.41 -3.77
CA THR A 152 -7.69 27.33 -2.29
C THR A 152 -8.71 26.30 -1.76
N ALA A 153 -9.83 26.12 -2.46
CA ALA A 153 -10.82 25.10 -2.11
C ALA A 153 -10.24 23.68 -2.18
N ASP A 154 -9.37 23.39 -3.14
CA ASP A 154 -8.73 22.09 -3.30
C ASP A 154 -7.73 21.82 -2.15
N LEU A 155 -7.01 22.85 -1.69
CA LEU A 155 -6.16 22.74 -0.50
C LEU A 155 -6.97 22.41 0.77
N VAL A 156 -8.13 23.05 0.91
CA VAL A 156 -9.04 22.77 2.04
C VAL A 156 -9.56 21.35 1.95
N ALA A 157 -10.02 20.93 0.77
CA ALA A 157 -10.51 19.58 0.53
C ALA A 157 -9.42 18.53 0.81
N PHE A 158 -8.20 18.75 0.32
CA PHE A 158 -7.03 17.92 0.57
C PHE A 158 -6.73 17.79 2.07
N ASN A 159 -6.66 18.92 2.79
CA ASN A 159 -6.37 18.91 4.23
C ASN A 159 -7.47 18.21 5.05
N VAL A 160 -8.74 18.40 4.68
CA VAL A 160 -9.87 17.71 5.33
C VAL A 160 -9.83 16.21 5.06
N ARG A 161 -9.64 15.80 3.79
CA ARG A 161 -9.53 14.40 3.36
C ARG A 161 -8.39 13.65 4.06
N ASN A 162 -7.28 14.33 4.29
CA ASN A 162 -6.08 13.72 4.87
C ASN A 162 -5.95 13.84 6.39
N ARG A 163 -6.93 14.45 7.06
CA ARG A 163 -6.88 14.77 8.50
C ARG A 163 -6.42 13.60 9.36
N TYR A 164 -7.10 12.45 9.28
CA TYR A 164 -6.81 11.33 10.18
C TYR A 164 -5.49 10.64 9.89
N ARG A 165 -5.10 10.60 8.61
CA ARG A 165 -3.79 10.11 8.17
C ARG A 165 -2.70 10.96 8.82
N VAL A 166 -2.69 12.27 8.57
CA VAL A 166 -1.64 13.16 9.12
C VAL A 166 -1.65 13.20 10.65
N ILE A 167 -2.82 13.28 11.29
CA ILE A 167 -2.91 13.26 12.77
C ILE A 167 -2.30 11.98 13.33
N GLY A 168 -2.52 10.84 12.69
CA GLY A 168 -1.94 9.57 13.10
C GLY A 168 -0.41 9.58 13.12
N HIS A 169 0.21 10.15 12.09
CA HIS A 169 1.67 10.22 11.99
C HIS A 169 2.25 11.37 12.84
N ASP A 170 1.75 12.59 12.66
CA ASP A 170 2.27 13.82 13.25
C ASP A 170 1.18 14.92 13.45
N PRO A 171 0.53 14.96 14.64
CA PRO A 171 -0.48 15.97 14.96
C PRO A 171 0.04 17.42 14.90
N LYS A 172 1.35 17.63 15.14
CA LYS A 172 1.94 18.97 15.09
C LYS A 172 1.98 19.46 13.64
N LYS A 173 2.42 18.62 12.71
CA LYS A 173 2.43 18.96 11.28
C LYS A 173 1.01 19.14 10.72
N HIS A 174 0.03 18.34 11.13
CA HIS A 174 -1.38 18.59 10.76
C HIS A 174 -1.82 20.02 11.16
N THR A 175 -1.44 20.47 12.35
CA THR A 175 -1.76 21.83 12.81
C THR A 175 -1.07 22.91 11.97
N LEU A 176 0.19 22.69 11.58
CA LEU A 176 0.94 23.61 10.73
C LEU A 176 0.32 23.70 9.32
N ILE A 177 0.03 22.56 8.70
CA ILE A 177 -0.62 22.49 7.39
C ILE A 177 -1.96 23.22 7.43
N GLY A 178 -2.80 22.98 8.44
CA GLY A 178 -4.07 23.68 8.59
C GLY A 178 -3.94 25.21 8.68
N ARG A 179 -2.88 25.72 9.34
CA ARG A 179 -2.61 27.17 9.40
C ARG A 179 -2.18 27.72 8.05
N LEU A 180 -1.36 26.99 7.29
CA LEU A 180 -0.95 27.39 5.94
C LEU A 180 -2.16 27.44 4.99
N VAL A 181 -3.01 26.41 5.02
CA VAL A 181 -4.23 26.36 4.21
C VAL A 181 -5.17 27.52 4.55
N ALA A 182 -5.34 27.85 5.84
CA ALA A 182 -6.17 28.98 6.25
C ALA A 182 -5.65 30.34 5.77
N LYS A 183 -4.33 30.48 5.60
CA LYS A 183 -3.65 31.69 5.11
C LYS A 183 -3.23 31.60 3.65
N ALA A 184 -3.78 30.65 2.88
CA ALA A 184 -3.29 30.36 1.53
C ALA A 184 -3.25 31.59 0.60
N LYS A 185 -4.13 32.56 0.79
CA LYS A 185 -4.19 33.80 0.00
C LYS A 185 -3.02 34.76 0.25
N ASP A 186 -2.34 34.62 1.38
CA ASP A 186 -1.24 35.49 1.81
C ASP A 186 0.13 35.00 1.30
N HIS A 187 0.16 33.85 0.61
CA HIS A 187 1.40 33.18 0.19
C HIS A 187 1.49 33.08 -1.35
N PRO A 188 2.70 33.21 -1.93
CA PRO A 188 2.94 32.83 -3.32
C PRO A 188 2.59 31.36 -3.54
N ARG A 189 1.87 31.06 -4.62
CA ARG A 189 1.32 29.72 -4.89
C ARG A 189 2.38 28.62 -4.85
N ASP A 190 3.51 28.83 -5.53
CA ASP A 190 4.58 27.83 -5.62
C ASP A 190 5.26 27.59 -4.26
N ALA A 191 5.43 28.66 -3.47
CA ALA A 191 6.00 28.55 -2.13
C ALA A 191 5.06 27.78 -1.20
N LEU A 192 3.76 28.05 -1.27
CA LEU A 192 2.73 27.36 -0.50
C LEU A 192 2.65 25.87 -0.86
N ALA A 193 2.68 25.55 -2.15
CA ALA A 193 2.65 24.17 -2.63
C ALA A 193 3.86 23.36 -2.11
N ARG A 194 5.06 23.94 -2.17
CA ARG A 194 6.29 23.32 -1.63
C ARG A 194 6.18 23.10 -0.12
N GLU A 195 5.80 24.12 0.64
CA GLU A 195 5.75 24.02 2.10
C GLU A 195 4.70 23.00 2.58
N ILE A 196 3.52 22.97 1.95
CA ILE A 196 2.50 21.95 2.25
C ILE A 196 2.99 20.55 1.86
N THR A 197 3.62 20.40 0.70
CA THR A 197 4.19 19.13 0.24
C THR A 197 5.21 18.59 1.23
N ASP A 198 6.17 19.42 1.64
CA ASP A 198 7.25 19.04 2.56
C ASP A 198 6.69 18.66 3.94
N LEU A 199 5.78 19.47 4.48
CA LEU A 199 5.13 19.17 5.76
C LEU A 199 4.30 17.90 5.70
N PHE A 200 3.57 17.68 4.60
CA PHE A 200 2.71 16.52 4.45
C PHE A 200 3.53 15.23 4.31
N LEU A 201 4.43 15.16 3.33
CA LEU A 201 5.23 13.96 3.09
C LEU A 201 6.16 13.64 4.28
N SER A 202 6.76 14.67 4.91
CA SER A 202 7.56 14.45 6.12
C SER A 202 6.75 14.09 7.37
N ALA A 203 5.43 14.38 7.38
CA ALA A 203 4.55 13.83 8.40
C ALA A 203 4.39 12.33 8.19
N ILE A 204 4.01 11.92 6.98
CA ILE A 204 3.70 10.52 6.66
C ILE A 204 4.92 9.61 6.75
N ALA A 205 6.11 10.10 6.39
CA ALA A 205 7.37 9.37 6.53
C ALA A 205 7.70 8.96 7.98
N LYS A 206 7.02 9.54 8.99
CA LYS A 206 7.18 9.13 10.39
C LYS A 206 6.36 7.87 10.65
N PRO A 207 6.96 6.76 11.12
CA PRO A 207 6.21 5.53 11.37
C PRO A 207 5.05 5.71 12.33
N MET A 208 3.92 5.12 11.98
CA MET A 208 2.74 5.04 12.83
C MET A 208 2.68 3.68 13.51
N THR A 209 2.58 3.66 14.83
CA THR A 209 2.48 2.40 15.59
C THR A 209 1.05 1.88 15.57
N ARG A 210 0.85 0.57 15.76
CA ARG A 210 -0.49 -0.04 15.92
C ARG A 210 -1.35 0.70 16.93
N ARG A 211 -0.77 1.11 18.06
CA ARG A 211 -1.46 1.91 19.09
C ARG A 211 -2.00 3.23 18.55
N LYS A 212 -1.25 3.93 17.70
CA LYS A 212 -1.71 5.17 17.07
C LYS A 212 -2.82 4.89 16.05
N HIS A 213 -2.72 3.81 15.28
CA HIS A 213 -3.75 3.39 14.33
C HIS A 213 -5.05 3.03 15.04
N ALA A 214 -4.95 2.25 16.13
CA ALA A 214 -6.08 1.94 16.99
C ALA A 214 -6.72 3.22 17.54
N HIS A 215 -5.92 4.18 18.01
CA HIS A 215 -6.44 5.46 18.50
C HIS A 215 -7.20 6.25 17.42
N VAL A 216 -6.66 6.34 16.20
CA VAL A 216 -7.36 6.98 15.07
C VAL A 216 -8.65 6.24 14.74
N MET A 217 -8.63 4.91 14.68
CA MET A 217 -9.81 4.09 14.40
C MET A 217 -10.89 4.24 15.46
N SER A 218 -10.52 4.30 16.76
CA SER A 218 -11.46 4.56 17.85
C SER A 218 -12.11 5.93 17.71
N HIS A 219 -11.35 6.96 17.33
CA HIS A 219 -11.94 8.28 17.10
C HIS A 219 -12.90 8.31 15.90
N VAL A 220 -12.63 7.55 14.85
CA VAL A 220 -13.61 7.37 13.75
C VAL A 220 -14.83 6.60 14.23
N ALA A 221 -14.65 5.56 15.06
CA ALA A 221 -15.74 4.78 15.63
C ALA A 221 -16.69 5.65 16.49
N GLU A 222 -16.15 6.57 17.30
CA GLU A 222 -16.94 7.53 18.08
C GLU A 222 -17.88 8.37 17.20
N LEU A 223 -17.42 8.77 16.01
CA LEU A 223 -18.24 9.54 15.06
C LEU A 223 -19.37 8.71 14.44
N LEU A 224 -19.16 7.39 14.30
CA LEU A 224 -20.14 6.44 13.78
C LEU A 224 -21.13 5.97 14.86
N ALA A 225 -20.75 6.01 16.14
CA ALA A 225 -21.49 5.44 17.25
C ALA A 225 -22.97 5.87 17.32
N SER A 226 -23.28 7.13 16.97
CA SER A 226 -24.67 7.64 16.96
C SER A 226 -25.59 6.95 15.93
N LYS A 227 -25.02 6.21 14.97
CA LYS A 227 -25.72 5.53 13.88
C LYS A 227 -25.40 4.02 13.81
N SER A 228 -24.78 3.47 14.85
CA SER A 228 -24.44 2.06 14.97
C SER A 228 -25.22 1.43 16.12
N SER A 229 -25.57 0.15 16.00
CA SER A 229 -26.12 -0.64 17.11
C SER A 229 -25.04 -0.96 18.14
N GLY A 230 -25.45 -1.29 19.37
CA GLY A 230 -24.49 -1.69 20.43
C GLY A 230 -23.66 -2.93 20.05
N THR A 231 -24.23 -3.87 19.30
CA THR A 231 -23.53 -5.05 18.80
C THR A 231 -22.45 -4.68 17.77
N GLU A 232 -22.79 -3.82 16.80
CA GLU A 232 -21.82 -3.35 15.79
C GLU A 232 -20.68 -2.55 16.41
N GLN A 233 -20.98 -1.76 17.44
CA GLN A 233 -19.97 -1.01 18.18
C GLN A 233 -19.01 -1.95 18.92
N SER A 234 -19.54 -2.98 19.59
CA SER A 234 -18.73 -3.98 20.29
C SER A 234 -17.86 -4.81 19.34
N GLU A 235 -18.39 -5.18 18.17
CA GLU A 235 -17.63 -5.88 17.13
C GLU A 235 -16.44 -5.04 16.64
N LEU A 236 -16.68 -3.76 16.35
CA LEU A 236 -15.64 -2.82 15.92
C LEU A 236 -14.57 -2.61 17.00
N GLU A 237 -14.97 -2.44 18.26
CA GLU A 237 -14.05 -2.29 19.39
C GLU A 237 -13.17 -3.53 19.56
N SER A 238 -13.75 -4.73 19.43
CA SER A 238 -13.01 -6.00 19.47
C SER A 238 -12.02 -6.13 18.30
N ALA A 239 -12.42 -5.73 17.09
CA ALA A 239 -11.54 -5.72 15.93
C ALA A 239 -10.36 -4.74 16.09
N ILE A 240 -10.63 -3.54 16.64
CA ILE A 240 -9.58 -2.54 16.93
C ILE A 240 -8.61 -3.08 17.99
N ALA A 241 -9.12 -3.70 19.06
CA ALA A 241 -8.29 -4.30 20.10
C ALA A 241 -7.42 -5.45 19.58
N SER A 242 -7.98 -6.32 18.73
CA SER A 242 -7.26 -7.41 18.07
C SER A 242 -6.13 -6.88 17.17
N TYR A 243 -6.36 -5.80 16.44
CA TYR A 243 -5.30 -5.17 15.65
C TYR A 243 -4.21 -4.55 16.55
N ALA A 244 -4.62 -3.83 17.61
CA ALA A 244 -3.70 -3.17 18.54
C ALA A 244 -2.75 -4.16 19.24
N SER A 245 -3.21 -5.38 19.50
CA SER A 245 -2.44 -6.43 20.19
C SER A 245 -1.54 -7.28 19.28
N GLY A 246 -1.65 -7.14 17.95
CA GLY A 246 -0.92 -8.03 17.04
C GLY A 246 -1.76 -9.12 16.38
N ALA A 247 -2.93 -9.42 16.93
CA ALA A 247 -3.72 -10.61 16.61
C ALA A 247 -4.49 -10.54 15.28
N ALA A 248 -4.66 -9.35 14.71
CA ALA A 248 -5.32 -9.14 13.42
C ALA A 248 -4.60 -8.08 12.57
N PRO A 249 -4.70 -8.13 11.23
CA PRO A 249 -4.19 -7.09 10.35
C PRO A 249 -5.08 -5.83 10.38
N ARG A 250 -4.55 -4.67 9.97
CA ARG A 250 -5.28 -3.38 9.93
C ARG A 250 -6.51 -3.42 9.04
N SER A 251 -6.50 -4.26 8.01
CA SER A 251 -7.61 -4.42 7.06
C SER A 251 -8.92 -4.86 7.72
N VAL A 252 -8.88 -5.63 8.81
CA VAL A 252 -10.08 -6.11 9.52
C VAL A 252 -10.89 -4.95 10.12
N PRO A 253 -10.35 -4.15 11.07
CA PRO A 253 -11.10 -3.01 11.61
C PRO A 253 -11.39 -1.93 10.54
N LEU A 254 -10.50 -1.73 9.56
CA LEU A 254 -10.79 -0.81 8.45
C LEU A 254 -11.97 -1.28 7.60
N GLY A 255 -12.13 -2.58 7.36
CA GLY A 255 -13.27 -3.14 6.64
C GLY A 255 -14.60 -2.79 7.29
N ILE A 256 -14.68 -2.95 8.61
CA ILE A 256 -15.87 -2.61 9.42
C ILE A 256 -16.13 -1.10 9.36
N LEU A 257 -15.11 -0.26 9.59
CA LEU A 257 -15.24 1.20 9.52
C LEU A 257 -15.72 1.68 8.15
N ARG A 258 -15.20 1.08 7.07
CA ARG A 258 -15.60 1.39 5.69
C ARG A 258 -17.06 1.06 5.44
N ASP A 259 -17.49 -0.15 5.82
CA ASP A 259 -18.88 -0.58 5.68
C ASP A 259 -19.83 0.36 6.44
N GLN A 260 -19.57 0.58 7.72
CA GLN A 260 -20.38 1.48 8.54
C GLN A 260 -20.38 2.91 7.98
N THR A 261 -19.24 3.43 7.51
CA THR A 261 -19.18 4.75 6.88
C THR A 261 -20.07 4.84 5.64
N ARG A 262 -20.07 3.81 4.77
CA ARG A 262 -20.95 3.76 3.60
C ARG A 262 -22.43 3.74 3.99
N ARG A 263 -22.80 2.91 4.98
CA ARG A 263 -24.19 2.79 5.45
C ARG A 263 -24.72 4.07 6.12
N THR A 264 -23.86 4.75 6.88
CA THR A 264 -24.25 5.96 7.63
C THR A 264 -24.32 7.22 6.76
N GLY A 265 -23.62 7.25 5.63
CA GLY A 265 -23.62 8.37 4.69
C GLY A 265 -22.93 9.64 5.22
N ILE A 266 -22.06 9.53 6.22
CA ILE A 266 -21.33 10.67 6.78
C ILE A 266 -20.29 11.16 5.76
N ALA A 267 -20.63 12.20 5.00
CA ALA A 267 -19.80 12.72 3.91
C ALA A 267 -18.35 13.02 4.32
N GLY A 268 -18.16 13.60 5.52
CA GLY A 268 -16.82 13.92 6.04
C GLY A 268 -15.93 12.70 6.26
N LEU A 269 -16.51 11.54 6.62
CA LEU A 269 -15.79 10.26 6.76
C LEU A 269 -15.61 9.55 5.43
N ALA A 270 -16.63 9.59 4.55
CA ALA A 270 -16.56 9.01 3.22
C ALA A 270 -15.44 9.62 2.35
N ALA A 271 -15.07 10.87 2.63
CA ALA A 271 -13.98 11.56 1.95
C ALA A 271 -12.58 11.26 2.53
N GLN A 272 -12.44 10.57 3.67
CA GLN A 272 -11.15 10.41 4.35
C GLN A 272 -10.22 9.42 3.63
N SER A 273 -9.01 9.84 3.29
CA SER A 273 -7.99 8.98 2.66
C SER A 273 -7.48 7.87 3.58
N TYR A 274 -7.64 8.03 4.90
CA TYR A 274 -7.33 6.98 5.88
C TYR A 274 -8.29 5.79 5.76
N LEU A 275 -9.57 6.05 5.47
CA LEU A 275 -10.59 5.02 5.29
C LEU A 275 -10.62 4.57 3.83
N PHE A 276 -10.66 5.50 2.89
CA PHE A 276 -10.76 5.23 1.46
C PHE A 276 -9.54 5.83 0.76
N PRO A 277 -8.38 5.17 0.85
CA PRO A 277 -7.17 5.64 0.17
C PRO A 277 -7.40 5.59 -1.34
N ASP A 278 -6.72 6.49 -2.05
CA ASP A 278 -6.59 6.37 -3.49
C ASP A 278 -5.76 5.13 -3.84
N ASP A 279 -6.05 4.50 -4.97
CA ASP A 279 -5.25 3.38 -5.49
C ASP A 279 -3.77 3.76 -5.64
N VAL A 280 -2.88 2.79 -5.67
CA VAL A 280 -1.45 3.05 -5.90
C VAL A 280 -0.93 2.12 -6.97
N THR A 281 -0.08 2.65 -7.84
CA THR A 281 0.68 1.85 -8.80
C THR A 281 2.10 1.72 -8.27
N LEU A 282 2.57 0.49 -8.08
CA LEU A 282 3.94 0.21 -7.63
C LEU A 282 4.75 -0.29 -8.82
N LEU A 283 5.94 0.28 -9.01
CA LEU A 283 6.90 -0.25 -9.97
C LEU A 283 7.86 -1.19 -9.25
N CYS A 284 7.93 -2.44 -9.70
CA CYS A 284 8.95 -3.39 -9.25
C CYS A 284 10.14 -3.33 -10.21
N VAL A 285 11.34 -3.17 -9.66
CA VAL A 285 12.59 -3.15 -10.44
C VAL A 285 13.54 -4.20 -9.90
N PHE A 286 14.24 -4.91 -10.78
CA PHE A 286 15.34 -5.79 -10.38
C PHE A 286 16.59 -4.94 -10.14
N GLY A 287 17.27 -5.17 -9.02
CA GLY A 287 18.63 -4.67 -8.84
C GLY A 287 19.57 -5.32 -9.86
N PRO A 288 20.71 -4.68 -10.20
CA PRO A 288 21.67 -5.27 -11.12
C PRO A 288 22.13 -6.64 -10.58
N ASP A 289 22.13 -7.65 -11.46
CA ASP A 289 22.74 -8.94 -11.17
C ASP A 289 24.23 -8.70 -10.91
N GLY A 290 24.76 -9.19 -9.79
CA GLY A 290 26.20 -9.11 -9.47
C GLY A 290 27.10 -9.93 -10.40
N SER A 291 26.59 -10.39 -11.54
CA SER A 291 27.29 -11.21 -12.53
C SER A 291 27.79 -10.39 -13.73
N ASP A 292 28.42 -9.25 -13.48
CA ASP A 292 29.39 -8.71 -14.43
C ASP A 292 30.76 -9.31 -14.12
N ASP A 293 30.98 -10.55 -14.58
CA ASP A 293 32.33 -11.10 -14.74
C ASP A 293 32.73 -10.86 -16.20
N PRO A 294 33.56 -9.82 -16.50
CA PRO A 294 34.02 -9.58 -17.85
C PRO A 294 35.01 -10.70 -18.22
N LYS A 295 34.59 -11.58 -19.14
CA LYS A 295 35.51 -12.49 -19.84
C LYS A 295 36.53 -11.75 -20.69
#